data_AF-A0AAU8HS85-F1
#
_entry.id   AF-A0AAU8HS85-F1
#
_cell.length_a   1.000
_cell.length_b   1.000
_cell.length_c   1.000
_cell.angle_alpha   90.00
_cell.angle_beta   90.00
_cell.angle_gamma   90.00
#
_symmetry.space_group_name_H-M   'P 1'
#
loop_
_entity.id
_entity.type
_entity.pdbx_description
1 polymer ?
#
loop_
_entity_poly.entity_id
_entity_poly.type
_entity_poly.pdbx_seq_one_letter_code
_entity_poly.pdbx_strand_id
1 'polypeptide(L)' 'MVSDRPFYEGRNNLGIYACFREEHAVYGQIFKPTGALKDKGSIELKCRYKFSWIIVFDNSRYYVIEV' A
#
# COMPACT_ATOMS: atom_id res chain seq x y z
N MET A 1 -16.08 20.25 -12.60
CA MET A 1 -15.95 18.78 -12.80
C MET A 1 -15.09 18.24 -11.68
N VAL A 2 -15.68 17.49 -10.75
CA VAL A 2 -14.93 16.69 -9.74
C VAL A 2 -14.67 15.32 -10.37
N SER A 3 -13.88 15.31 -11.44
CA SER A 3 -13.48 14.09 -12.16
C SER A 3 -12.29 13.40 -11.50
N ASP A 4 -11.59 14.10 -10.61
CA ASP A 4 -10.64 13.49 -9.70
C ASP A 4 -11.41 13.06 -8.46
N ARG A 5 -11.79 11.78 -8.39
CA ARG A 5 -11.97 11.11 -7.10
C ARG A 5 -10.62 10.48 -6.75
N PRO A 6 -9.66 11.23 -6.18
CA PRO A 6 -8.38 10.67 -5.72
C PRO A 6 -8.54 9.83 -4.45
N PHE A 7 -9.78 9.59 -4.00
CA PHE A 7 -10.07 9.05 -2.70
C PHE A 7 -9.99 7.53 -2.71
N TYR A 8 -9.42 7.04 -1.62
CA TYR A 8 -9.37 5.64 -1.29
C TYR A 8 -10.78 5.05 -1.12
N GLU A 9 -11.09 4.02 -1.91
CA GLU A 9 -12.29 3.21 -1.75
C GLU A 9 -11.91 1.96 -0.97
N GLY A 10 -12.20 1.92 0.33
CA GLY A 10 -11.73 0.87 1.25
C GLY A 10 -12.27 -0.53 1.01
N ARG A 11 -12.94 -0.76 -0.12
CA ARG A 11 -13.44 -2.06 -0.57
C ARG A 11 -12.46 -2.79 -1.50
N ASN A 12 -11.43 -2.11 -2.00
CA ASN A 12 -10.42 -2.72 -2.87
C ASN A 12 -9.30 -3.37 -2.02
N ASN A 13 -9.09 -4.67 -2.21
CA ASN A 13 -8.00 -5.45 -1.60
C ASN A 13 -6.92 -5.86 -2.62
N LEU A 14 -6.84 -5.22 -3.78
CA LEU A 14 -5.80 -5.49 -4.77
C LEU A 14 -4.56 -4.60 -4.58
N GLY A 15 -3.45 -5.01 -5.19
CA GLY A 15 -2.19 -4.28 -5.20
C GLY A 15 -1.62 -4.09 -3.79
N ILE A 16 -1.18 -2.87 -3.47
CA ILE A 16 -0.56 -2.56 -2.18
C ILE A 16 -1.48 -2.86 -0.98
N TYR A 17 -2.81 -2.82 -1.15
CA TYR A 17 -3.74 -3.15 -0.08
C TYR A 17 -3.74 -4.64 0.28
N ALA A 18 -3.61 -5.53 -0.71
CA ALA A 18 -3.46 -6.97 -0.49
C ALA A 18 -2.21 -7.25 0.36
N CYS A 19 -1.10 -6.61 0.00
CA CYS A 19 0.18 -6.70 0.69
C CYS A 19 0.05 -6.38 2.19
N PHE A 20 -0.73 -5.35 2.54
CA PHE A 20 -0.90 -4.87 3.91
C PHE A 20 -2.01 -5.54 4.72
N ARG A 21 -3.10 -5.97 4.09
CA ARG A 21 -4.26 -6.54 4.79
C ARG A 21 -4.24 -8.06 4.89
N GLU A 22 -3.72 -8.72 3.86
CA GLU A 22 -3.87 -10.17 3.70
C GLU A 22 -2.50 -10.83 3.76
N GLU A 23 -1.56 -10.39 2.93
CA GLU A 23 -0.29 -11.10 2.74
C GLU A 23 0.78 -10.78 3.78
N HIS A 24 0.68 -9.62 4.43
CA HIS A 24 1.68 -9.12 5.39
C HIS A 24 3.11 -9.12 4.83
N ALA A 25 3.23 -8.81 3.53
CA ALA A 25 4.49 -8.69 2.83
C ALA A 25 4.35 -7.81 1.59
N VAL A 26 5.38 -7.02 1.28
CA VAL A 26 5.48 -6.26 0.02
C VAL A 26 6.62 -6.80 -0.83
N TYR A 27 6.39 -6.88 -2.14
CA TYR A 27 7.30 -7.47 -3.12
C TYR A 27 6.91 -7.04 -4.53
N GLY A 28 7.84 -7.22 -5.48
CA GLY A 28 7.61 -6.92 -6.89
C GLY A 28 7.39 -5.42 -7.14
N GLN A 29 6.58 -5.10 -8.14
CA GLN A 29 6.29 -3.72 -8.52
C GLN A 29 5.04 -3.21 -7.79
N ILE A 30 5.19 -2.15 -7.00
CA ILE A 30 4.12 -1.53 -6.24
C ILE A 30 3.74 -0.21 -6.89
N PHE A 31 2.49 -0.09 -7.31
CA PHE A 31 1.93 1.12 -7.92
C PHE A 31 1.29 2.02 -6.86
N LYS A 32 1.30 3.33 -7.11
CA LYS A 32 0.54 4.30 -6.33
C LYS A 32 -0.94 3.92 -6.38
N PRO A 33 -1.61 3.72 -5.24
CA PRO A 33 -2.98 3.22 -5.21
C PRO A 33 -4.04 4.32 -5.41
N THR A 34 -3.65 5.59 -5.30
CA THR A 34 -4.52 6.76 -5.35
C THR A 34 -3.79 7.98 -5.92
N GLY A 35 -4.55 9.05 -6.20
CA GLY A 35 -4.02 10.33 -6.70
C GLY A 35 -3.71 10.37 -8.21
N ALA A 36 -3.14 11.48 -8.68
CA ALA A 36 -2.91 11.75 -10.11
C ALA A 36 -1.98 10.75 -10.82
N LEU A 37 -1.15 10.05 -10.04
CA LEU A 37 -0.21 9.03 -10.53
C LEU A 37 -0.67 7.61 -10.23
N LYS A 38 -1.95 7.41 -9.89
CA LYS A 38 -2.52 6.07 -9.72
C LYS A 38 -2.23 5.21 -10.95
N ASP A 39 -1.78 3.99 -10.72
CA ASP A 39 -1.43 2.98 -11.74
C ASP A 39 -0.28 3.39 -12.70
N LYS A 40 0.31 4.59 -12.55
CA LYS A 40 1.41 5.11 -13.39
C LYS A 40 2.71 5.28 -12.61
N GLY A 41 2.63 5.77 -11.37
CA GLY A 41 3.79 5.86 -10.48
C GLY A 41 4.02 4.55 -9.76
N SER A 42 5.24 4.01 -9.79
CA SER A 42 5.58 2.75 -9.12
C SER A 42 6.98 2.75 -8.51
N ILE A 43 7.21 1.79 -7.62
CA ILE A 43 8.53 1.40 -7.10
C ILE A 43 8.70 -0.11 -7.33
N GLU A 44 9.91 -0.53 -7.72
CA GLU A 44 10.27 -1.94 -7.88
C GLU A 44 11.07 -2.43 -6.67
N LEU A 45 10.61 -3.53 -6.07
CA LEU A 45 11.26 -4.17 -4.93
C LEU A 45 12.03 -5.42 -5.37
N LYS A 46 13.33 -5.45 -5.08
CA LYS A 46 14.20 -6.58 -5.44
C LYS A 46 13.90 -7.86 -4.64
N CYS A 47 13.30 -7.72 -3.46
CA CYS A 47 13.07 -8.81 -2.53
C CYS A 47 11.65 -8.76 -1.95
N ARG A 48 11.25 -9.86 -1.27
CA ARG A 48 10.01 -9.91 -0.48
C ARG A 48 10.28 -9.49 0.95
N TYR A 49 9.69 -8.39 1.37
CA TYR A 49 9.80 -7.87 2.73
C TYR A 49 8.55 -8.26 3.51
N LYS A 50 8.71 -9.24 4.42
CA LYS A 50 7.64 -9.65 5.34
C LYS A 50 7.60 -8.70 6.54
N PHE A 51 6.42 -8.53 7.10
CA PHE A 51 6.23 -7.71 8.29
C PHE A 51 5.12 -8.25 9.18
N SER A 52 5.04 -7.69 10.37
CA SER A 52 3.95 -7.94 11.32
C SER A 52 3.48 -6.62 11.88
N TRP A 53 2.17 -6.48 12.02
CA TRP A 53 1.59 -5.26 12.57
C TRP A 53 1.90 -5.18 14.06
N ILE A 54 2.69 -4.18 14.44
CA ILE A 54 2.92 -3.82 15.84
C ILE A 54 1.94 -2.70 16.18
N ILE A 55 1.16 -2.90 17.25
CA ILE A 55 0.30 -1.85 17.79
C ILE A 55 1.20 -0.92 18.59
N VAL A 56 1.30 0.34 18.17
CA VAL A 56 2.14 1.34 18.86
C VAL A 56 1.29 2.39 19.58
N PHE A 57 0.09 2.66 19.08
CA PHE A 57 -0.95 3.42 19.78
C PHE A 57 -2.31 2.78 19.51
N ASP A 58 -3.29 3.07 20.37
CA ASP A 58 -4.61 2.41 20.46
C ASP A 58 -5.23 2.03 19.09
N ASN A 59 -5.18 2.93 18.10
CA ASN A 59 -5.81 2.74 16.79
C ASN A 59 -4.88 2.98 15.58
N SER A 60 -3.57 3.07 15.77
CA SER A 60 -2.63 3.29 14.67
C SER A 60 -1.55 2.21 14.61
N ARG A 61 -1.30 1.73 13.39
CA ARG A 61 -0.24 0.78 13.09
C ARG A 61 0.66 1.40 12.03
N TYR A 62 1.96 1.39 12.25
CA TYR A 62 2.94 1.85 11.26
C TYR A 62 3.93 0.75 10.96
N TYR A 63 4.47 0.77 9.74
CA TYR A 63 5.59 -0.06 9.35
C TYR A 63 6.46 0.74 8.38
N VAL A 64 7.76 0.78 8.60
CA VAL A 64 8.73 1.43 7.73
C VAL A 64 9.58 0.34 7.08
N ILE A 65 9.64 0.37 5.75
CA ILE A 65 10.49 -0.53 4.96
C ILE A 65 11.50 0.36 4.27
N GLU A 66 12.76 0.21 4.66
CA GLU A 66 13.89 0.77 3.94
C GLU A 66 14.30 -0.20 2.83
N VAL A 67 14.40 0.31 1.60
CA VAL A 67 14.60 -0.44 0.35
C VAL A 67 15.76 0.11 -0.46
#